data_AF-A0A067CQ16-F1
#
_entry.id   AF-A0A067CQ16-F1
#
_cell.length_a   1.000
_cell.length_b   1.000
_cell.length_c   1.000
_cell.angle_alpha   90.00
_cell.angle_beta   90.00
_cell.angle_gamma   90.00
#
_symmetry.space_group_name_H-M   'P 1'
#
loop_
_entity.id
_entity.type
_entity.pdbx_description
1 polymer ?
#
loop_
_entity_poly.entity_id
_entity_poly.type
_entity_poly.pdbx_seq_one_letter_code
_entity_poly.pdbx_strand_id
1 'polypeptide(L)'
;MRKATTKLAPISHQQFASQSSEELAVLRAIVVREGCLDYTLELTTGFVPPTPPADLLQALLQLRLASIEVVEAIALWLRILVRPMPFLWRGTNYLLRMVHDTDFVAKSSQVAAALGVALRRRNPFCTAPGLDMKHRVRDVSTASDLVHVIDPSETNVALRLHRAELLVLLESDGHMVDNRATDERWCQLAKQEAEEVSRRRFGGLQHEVP
;
A
#
# COMPACT_ATOMS: atom_id res chain seq x y z
N MET A 1 17.44 0.25 42.83
CA MET A 1 17.66 -0.39 41.51
C MET A 1 17.14 0.56 40.44
N ARG A 2 18.04 1.19 39.66
CA ARG A 2 17.67 2.18 38.64
C ARG A 2 17.34 1.47 37.33
N LYS A 3 16.14 1.70 36.78
CA LYS A 3 15.75 1.21 35.45
C LYS A 3 16.56 1.97 34.41
N ALA A 4 17.31 1.23 33.58
CA ALA A 4 18.01 1.80 32.44
C ALA A 4 16.99 2.14 31.35
N THR A 5 16.70 3.43 31.18
CA THR A 5 15.96 3.93 30.03
C THR A 5 16.94 3.99 28.86
N THR A 6 16.91 3.00 27.98
CA THR A 6 17.67 3.01 26.73
C THR A 6 17.09 4.11 25.84
N LYS A 7 17.68 5.32 25.89
CA LYS A 7 17.40 6.38 24.92
C LYS A 7 17.87 5.86 23.55
N LEU A 8 16.93 5.58 22.65
CA LEU A 8 17.23 5.39 21.24
C LEU A 8 17.87 6.70 20.76
N ALA A 9 19.14 6.64 20.39
CA ALA A 9 19.84 7.79 19.83
C ALA A 9 19.14 8.22 18.53
N PRO A 10 18.96 9.53 18.26
CA PRO A 10 18.53 9.98 16.95
C PRO A 10 19.60 9.56 15.94
N ILE A 11 19.17 8.82 14.91
CA ILE A 11 20.05 8.37 13.84
C ILE A 11 20.59 9.63 13.15
N SER A 12 21.92 9.76 13.16
CA SER A 12 22.61 10.82 12.45
C SER A 12 22.51 10.55 10.94
N HIS A 13 21.63 11.29 10.25
CA HIS A 13 21.40 11.20 8.79
C HIS A 13 22.61 11.66 7.93
N GLN A 14 23.81 11.81 8.50
CA GLN A 14 24.94 12.47 7.85
C GLN A 14 26.17 11.60 7.59
N GLN A 15 26.14 10.29 7.90
CA GLN A 15 27.41 9.54 7.93
C GLN A 15 27.86 8.94 6.59
N PHE A 16 27.02 8.77 5.56
CA PHE A 16 27.47 8.24 4.27
C PHE A 16 26.69 8.80 3.07
N ALA A 17 27.40 9.30 2.05
CA ALA A 17 26.81 9.77 0.80
C ALA A 17 26.19 8.65 -0.07
N SER A 18 26.52 7.38 0.21
CA SER A 18 25.81 6.23 -0.35
C SER A 18 24.45 6.10 0.32
N GLN A 19 24.36 6.06 1.65
CA GLN A 19 23.08 5.97 2.38
C GLN A 19 22.03 7.00 1.92
N SER A 20 22.45 8.19 1.50
CA SER A 20 21.54 9.20 0.97
C SER A 20 20.96 8.89 -0.43
N SER A 21 21.62 8.11 -1.28
CA SER A 21 21.15 7.81 -2.65
C SER A 21 20.07 6.73 -2.66
N GLU A 22 20.30 5.60 -1.98
CA GLU A 22 19.30 4.54 -1.83
C GLU A 22 18.12 5.01 -0.97
N GLU A 23 18.36 5.77 0.11
CA GLU A 23 17.27 6.38 0.89
C GLU A 23 16.44 7.33 0.03
N LEU A 24 17.07 8.17 -0.79
CA LEU A 24 16.35 9.07 -1.71
C LEU A 24 15.61 8.28 -2.80
N ALA A 25 16.11 7.12 -3.25
CA ALA A 25 15.37 6.22 -4.13
C ALA A 25 14.10 5.69 -3.47
N VAL A 26 14.17 5.30 -2.19
CA VAL A 26 12.98 4.92 -1.40
C VAL A 26 11.99 6.08 -1.30
N LEU A 27 12.47 7.28 -0.93
CA LEU A 27 11.61 8.46 -0.79
C LEU A 27 10.90 8.81 -2.11
N ARG A 28 11.61 8.73 -3.25
CA ARG A 28 11.01 8.95 -4.58
C ARG A 28 9.94 7.92 -4.89
N ALA A 29 10.22 6.63 -4.67
CA ALA A 29 9.26 5.57 -4.90
C ALA A 29 8.00 5.75 -4.04
N ILE A 30 8.18 6.13 -2.77
CA ILE A 30 7.06 6.42 -1.87
C ILE A 30 6.23 7.58 -2.40
N VAL A 31 6.84 8.70 -2.80
CA VAL A 31 6.11 9.85 -3.33
C VAL A 31 5.29 9.48 -4.58
N VAL A 32 5.87 8.72 -5.51
CA VAL A 32 5.15 8.21 -6.69
C VAL A 32 3.96 7.36 -6.27
N ARG A 33 4.17 6.42 -5.34
CA ARG A 33 3.09 5.56 -4.83
C ARG A 33 1.98 6.34 -4.14
N GLU A 34 2.30 7.32 -3.30
CA GLU A 34 1.28 8.16 -2.66
C GLU A 34 0.46 8.93 -3.70
N GLY A 35 1.09 9.46 -4.76
CA GLY A 35 0.39 10.08 -5.88
C GLY A 35 -0.55 9.11 -6.61
N CYS A 36 -0.10 7.87 -6.88
CA CYS A 36 -0.95 6.83 -7.45
C CYS A 36 -2.11 6.45 -6.52
N LEU A 37 -1.89 6.42 -5.21
CA LEU A 37 -2.94 6.14 -4.23
C LEU A 37 -4.00 7.24 -4.22
N ASP A 38 -3.59 8.50 -4.19
CA ASP A 38 -4.51 9.64 -4.18
C ASP A 38 -5.32 9.69 -5.49
N TYR A 39 -4.66 9.48 -6.63
CA TYR A 39 -5.33 9.38 -7.93
C TYR A 39 -6.32 8.21 -7.98
N THR A 40 -5.92 7.03 -7.49
CA THR A 40 -6.81 5.86 -7.42
C THR A 40 -8.00 6.16 -6.52
N LEU A 41 -7.78 6.80 -5.36
CA LEU A 41 -8.85 7.19 -4.45
C LEU A 41 -9.85 8.11 -5.15
N GLU A 42 -9.37 9.17 -5.81
CA GLU A 42 -10.22 10.09 -6.58
C GLU A 42 -11.09 9.35 -7.59
N LEU A 43 -10.53 8.44 -8.39
CA LEU A 43 -11.29 7.65 -9.35
C LEU A 43 -12.29 6.70 -8.68
N THR A 44 -11.89 6.02 -7.60
CA THR A 44 -12.79 5.09 -6.89
C THR A 44 -13.95 5.79 -6.17
N THR A 45 -13.76 7.08 -5.85
CA THR A 45 -14.74 7.94 -5.16
C THR A 45 -15.54 8.83 -6.14
N GLY A 46 -15.10 8.96 -7.39
CA GLY A 46 -15.80 9.67 -8.46
C GLY A 46 -17.05 8.92 -8.91
N PHE A 47 -18.19 9.16 -8.27
CA PHE A 47 -19.44 8.45 -8.59
C PHE A 47 -20.23 9.06 -9.76
N VAL A 48 -20.04 10.35 -10.08
CA VAL A 48 -20.79 11.06 -11.14
C VAL A 48 -19.90 12.05 -11.90
N PRO A 49 -19.76 11.94 -13.24
CA PRO A 49 -20.07 10.74 -14.02
C PRO A 49 -19.27 9.53 -13.52
N PRO A 50 -19.76 8.29 -13.70
CA PRO A 50 -19.01 7.10 -13.29
C PRO A 50 -17.67 7.05 -14.01
N THR A 51 -16.61 6.68 -13.31
CA THR A 51 -15.28 6.60 -13.91
C THR A 51 -15.25 5.49 -14.97
N PRO A 52 -14.69 5.74 -16.16
CA PRO A 52 -14.50 4.70 -17.16
C PRO A 52 -13.72 3.50 -16.60
N PRO A 53 -14.16 2.26 -16.85
CA PRO A 53 -13.45 1.07 -16.34
C PRO A 53 -11.98 1.01 -16.75
N ALA A 54 -11.65 1.48 -17.95
CA ALA A 54 -10.27 1.52 -18.44
C ALA A 54 -9.35 2.39 -17.56
N ASP A 55 -9.83 3.56 -17.13
CA ASP A 55 -9.07 4.50 -16.29
C ASP A 55 -8.86 3.92 -14.88
N LEU A 56 -9.90 3.29 -14.31
CA LEU A 56 -9.80 2.58 -13.03
C LEU A 56 -8.77 1.44 -13.11
N LEU A 57 -8.84 0.60 -14.14
CA LEU A 57 -7.90 -0.51 -14.32
C LEU A 57 -6.47 0.01 -14.51
N GLN A 58 -6.29 1.08 -15.27
CA GLN A 58 -5.00 1.72 -15.47
C GLN A 58 -4.42 2.27 -14.15
N ALA A 59 -5.24 2.96 -13.34
CA ALA A 59 -4.83 3.46 -12.04
C ALA A 59 -4.41 2.33 -11.09
N LEU A 60 -5.16 1.23 -11.05
CA LEU A 60 -4.80 0.05 -10.26
C LEU A 60 -3.49 -0.60 -10.72
N LEU A 61 -3.22 -0.64 -12.03
CA LEU A 61 -1.95 -1.13 -12.58
C LEU A 61 -0.79 -0.21 -12.19
N GLN A 62 -0.97 1.10 -12.27
CA GLN A 62 0.05 2.08 -11.86
C GLN A 62 0.34 1.99 -10.36
N LEU A 63 -0.71 1.90 -9.53
CA LEU A 63 -0.57 1.72 -8.09
C LEU A 63 0.15 0.41 -7.73
N ARG A 64 -0.13 -0.67 -8.46
CA ARG A 64 0.58 -1.95 -8.30
C ARG A 64 2.07 -1.80 -8.60
N LEU A 65 2.41 -1.20 -9.73
CA LEU A 65 3.81 -1.00 -10.13
C LEU A 65 4.55 -0.11 -9.12
N ALA A 66 3.96 1.02 -8.72
CA ALA A 66 4.54 1.90 -7.72
C ALA A 66 4.70 1.19 -6.36
N SER A 67 3.78 0.30 -5.99
CA SER A 67 3.90 -0.52 -4.77
C SER A 67 5.05 -1.52 -4.84
N ILE A 68 5.28 -2.14 -6.01
CA ILE A 68 6.43 -3.01 -6.24
C ILE A 68 7.73 -2.20 -6.13
N GLU A 69 7.80 -1.04 -6.79
CA GLU A 69 8.98 -0.17 -6.78
C GLU A 69 9.36 0.29 -5.37
N VAL A 70 8.38 0.60 -4.51
CA VAL A 70 8.65 0.93 -3.11
C VAL A 70 9.28 -0.24 -2.37
N VAL A 71 8.70 -1.44 -2.50
CA VAL A 71 9.19 -2.62 -1.79
C VAL A 71 10.61 -2.97 -2.24
N GLU A 72 10.87 -2.91 -3.55
CA GLU A 72 12.20 -3.15 -4.11
C GLU A 72 13.21 -2.10 -3.66
N ALA A 73 12.84 -0.81 -3.67
CA ALA A 73 13.71 0.26 -3.20
C ALA A 73 14.06 0.09 -1.72
N ILE A 74 13.08 -0.24 -0.86
CA ILE A 74 13.30 -0.47 0.57
C ILE A 74 14.24 -1.66 0.77
N ALA A 75 14.02 -2.76 0.06
CA ALA A 75 14.87 -3.93 0.20
C ALA A 75 16.29 -3.70 -0.35
N LEU A 76 16.48 -2.91 -1.40
CA LEU A 76 17.82 -2.48 -1.84
C LEU A 76 18.49 -1.59 -0.80
N TRP A 77 17.76 -0.65 -0.19
CA TRP A 77 18.26 0.17 0.92
C TRP A 77 18.63 -0.67 2.15
N LEU A 78 17.85 -1.69 2.50
CA LEU A 78 18.17 -2.59 3.62
C LEU A 78 19.50 -3.33 3.41
N ARG A 79 19.88 -3.65 2.17
CA ARG A 79 21.14 -4.36 1.86
C ARG A 79 22.40 -3.55 2.18
N ILE A 80 22.30 -2.22 2.23
CA ILE A 80 23.44 -1.35 2.55
C ILE A 80 23.57 -1.07 4.05
N LEU A 81 22.60 -1.52 4.87
CA LEU A 81 22.62 -1.31 6.31
C LEU A 81 23.40 -2.42 7.03
N VAL A 82 24.28 -2.02 7.95
CA VAL A 82 25.00 -2.96 8.83
C VAL A 82 24.04 -3.68 9.78
N ARG A 83 22.96 -3.01 10.18
CA ARG A 83 21.88 -3.58 10.98
C ARG A 83 20.55 -3.28 10.28
N PRO A 84 19.82 -4.30 9.80
CA PRO A 84 18.51 -4.12 9.21
C PRO A 84 17.58 -3.42 10.20
N MET A 85 16.88 -2.39 9.73
CA MET A 85 15.86 -1.67 10.48
C MET A 85 14.74 -1.23 9.54
N PRO A 86 13.49 -1.12 10.01
CA PRO A 86 12.38 -0.75 9.14
C PRO A 86 12.54 0.65 8.58
N PHE A 87 12.12 0.84 7.34
CA PHE A 87 12.06 2.18 6.74
C PHE A 87 10.87 2.95 7.31
N LEU A 88 11.14 4.04 8.01
CA LEU A 88 10.11 4.86 8.63
C LEU A 88 9.72 6.03 7.73
N TRP A 89 8.43 6.14 7.45
CA TRP A 89 7.83 7.28 6.76
C TRP A 89 6.85 7.97 7.70
N ARG A 90 7.11 9.24 8.01
CA ARG A 90 6.34 10.03 8.99
C ARG A 90 6.17 9.30 10.33
N GLY A 91 7.21 8.58 10.77
CA GLY A 91 7.25 7.85 12.03
C GLY A 91 6.66 6.42 12.00
N THR A 92 6.17 5.95 10.87
CA THR A 92 5.53 4.62 10.73
C THR A 92 6.31 3.74 9.76
N ASN A 93 6.43 2.45 10.05
CA ASN A 93 6.99 1.46 9.12
C ASN A 93 6.15 1.43 7.84
N TYR A 94 6.73 1.86 6.72
CA TYR A 94 5.98 2.06 5.49
C TYR A 94 5.49 0.74 4.88
N LEU A 95 6.29 -0.34 4.96
CA LEU A 95 5.91 -1.66 4.45
C LEU A 95 4.68 -2.24 5.18
N LEU A 96 4.58 -2.01 6.48
CA LEU A 96 3.39 -2.41 7.25
C LEU A 96 2.19 -1.52 6.95
N ARG A 97 2.43 -0.22 6.78
CA ARG A 97 1.39 0.76 6.45
C ARG A 97 0.72 0.44 5.11
N MET A 98 1.53 0.15 4.08
CA MET A 98 1.02 -0.08 2.73
C MET A 98 0.07 -1.27 2.62
N VAL A 99 0.15 -2.25 3.54
CA VAL A 99 -0.78 -3.37 3.61
C VAL A 99 -2.23 -2.86 3.63
N HIS A 100 -2.50 -1.78 4.37
CA HIS A 100 -3.86 -1.27 4.59
C HIS A 100 -4.22 -0.07 3.71
N ASP A 101 -3.24 0.60 3.09
CA ASP A 101 -3.46 1.83 2.30
C ASP A 101 -4.44 1.67 1.12
N THR A 102 -4.76 0.42 0.73
CA THR A 102 -5.63 0.07 -0.40
C THR A 102 -6.96 -0.55 0.04
N ASP A 103 -7.27 -0.56 1.34
CA ASP A 103 -8.50 -1.17 1.87
C ASP A 103 -9.77 -0.46 1.35
N PHE A 104 -9.67 0.80 0.94
CA PHE A 104 -10.74 1.52 0.25
C PHE A 104 -11.11 0.88 -1.10
N VAL A 105 -10.14 0.33 -1.84
CA VAL A 105 -10.34 -0.32 -3.15
C VAL A 105 -11.27 -1.53 -3.00
N ALA A 106 -11.13 -2.29 -1.92
CA ALA A 106 -11.96 -3.46 -1.62
C ALA A 106 -13.45 -3.14 -1.43
N LYS A 107 -13.80 -1.86 -1.22
CA LYS A 107 -15.19 -1.39 -1.04
C LYS A 107 -15.75 -0.68 -2.25
N SER A 108 -14.92 -0.32 -3.23
CA SER A 108 -15.41 0.37 -4.42
C SER A 108 -16.20 -0.60 -5.32
N SER A 109 -17.50 -0.34 -5.44
CA SER A 109 -18.38 -1.06 -6.37
C SER A 109 -17.96 -0.86 -7.82
N GLN A 110 -17.41 0.30 -8.17
CA GLN A 110 -16.87 0.58 -9.50
C GLN A 110 -15.66 -0.30 -9.82
N VAL A 111 -14.75 -0.49 -8.85
CA VAL A 111 -13.60 -1.39 -9.01
C VAL A 111 -14.04 -2.84 -9.15
N ALA A 112 -14.97 -3.28 -8.30
CA ALA A 112 -15.49 -4.65 -8.38
C ALA A 112 -16.17 -4.92 -9.73
N ALA A 113 -16.91 -3.94 -10.26
CA ALA A 113 -17.53 -4.00 -11.57
C ALA A 113 -16.48 -4.02 -12.70
N ALA A 114 -15.45 -3.17 -12.63
CA ALA A 114 -14.40 -3.09 -13.63
C ALA A 114 -13.53 -4.36 -13.69
N LEU A 115 -13.24 -4.97 -12.54
CA LEU A 115 -12.44 -6.20 -12.45
C LEU A 115 -13.26 -7.48 -12.65
N GLY A 116 -14.59 -7.40 -12.54
CA GLY A 116 -15.47 -8.57 -12.47
C GLY A 116 -15.35 -9.39 -11.18
N VAL A 117 -14.51 -8.95 -10.23
CA VAL A 117 -14.30 -9.59 -8.93
C VAL A 117 -14.00 -8.53 -7.88
N ALA A 118 -14.53 -8.73 -6.67
CA ALA A 118 -14.20 -7.89 -5.53
C ALA A 118 -12.81 -8.21 -4.99
N LEU A 119 -11.95 -7.19 -4.88
CA LEU A 119 -10.66 -7.32 -4.21
C LEU A 119 -10.85 -7.46 -2.70
N ARG A 120 -9.97 -8.22 -2.06
CA ARG A 120 -9.90 -8.34 -0.61
C ARG A 120 -9.14 -7.16 -0.01
N ARG A 121 -9.39 -6.90 1.28
CA ARG A 121 -8.56 -5.99 2.10
C ARG A 121 -7.15 -6.56 2.27
N ARG A 122 -6.24 -5.74 2.77
CA ARG A 122 -4.82 -6.11 2.96
C ARG A 122 -4.15 -6.50 1.64
N ASN A 123 -4.32 -5.64 0.62
CA ASN A 123 -3.94 -5.95 -0.76
C ASN A 123 -3.20 -4.79 -1.43
N PRO A 124 -1.99 -4.45 -0.96
CA PRO A 124 -1.21 -3.31 -1.47
C PRO A 124 -0.95 -3.35 -2.98
N PHE A 125 -0.99 -4.53 -3.58
CA PHE A 125 -0.72 -4.75 -5.01
C PHE A 125 -1.98 -4.84 -5.87
N CYS A 126 -3.17 -4.70 -5.27
CA CYS A 126 -4.45 -4.81 -5.95
C CYS A 126 -4.58 -6.11 -6.78
N THR A 127 -4.14 -7.25 -6.24
CA THR A 127 -4.13 -8.56 -6.92
C THR A 127 -5.29 -9.46 -6.47
N ALA A 128 -5.70 -10.39 -7.31
CA ALA A 128 -6.62 -11.46 -6.94
C ALA A 128 -5.88 -12.81 -7.06
N PRO A 129 -5.57 -13.50 -5.95
CA PRO A 129 -5.95 -13.19 -4.57
C PRO A 129 -4.92 -12.31 -3.82
N GLY A 130 -5.37 -11.63 -2.75
CA GLY A 130 -4.56 -10.73 -1.92
C GLY A 130 -3.52 -11.44 -1.03
N LEU A 131 -2.87 -10.67 -0.13
CA LEU A 131 -1.75 -11.14 0.70
C LEU A 131 -2.16 -12.13 1.80
N ASP A 132 -3.42 -12.15 2.22
CA ASP A 132 -3.95 -12.92 3.35
C ASP A 132 -4.23 -14.41 3.04
N MET A 133 -3.92 -14.85 1.81
CA MET A 133 -4.09 -16.24 1.41
C MET A 133 -3.09 -17.19 2.08
N LYS A 134 -3.61 -18.28 2.65
CA LYS A 134 -2.84 -19.34 3.35
C LYS A 134 -1.68 -19.92 2.55
N HIS A 135 -1.78 -19.99 1.21
CA HIS A 135 -0.68 -20.51 0.38
C HIS A 135 0.50 -19.54 0.32
N ARG A 136 0.25 -18.23 0.23
CA ARG A 136 1.32 -17.22 0.23
C ARG A 136 2.10 -17.21 1.54
N VAL A 137 1.41 -17.41 2.67
CA VAL A 137 2.05 -17.54 3.99
C VAL A 137 2.96 -18.78 4.10
N ARG A 138 2.66 -19.87 3.37
CA ARG A 138 3.56 -21.03 3.33
C ARG A 138 4.83 -20.71 2.56
N ASP A 139 4.72 -20.01 1.44
CA ASP A 139 5.88 -19.63 0.61
C ASP A 139 6.87 -18.75 1.39
N VAL A 140 6.37 -17.90 2.29
CA VAL A 140 7.18 -17.06 3.20
C VAL A 140 8.12 -17.90 4.09
N SER A 141 7.63 -19.02 4.65
CA SER A 141 8.46 -19.89 5.50
C SER A 141 9.64 -20.53 4.76
N THR A 142 9.56 -20.58 3.43
CA THR A 142 10.60 -21.07 2.52
C THR A 142 11.42 -19.94 1.85
N ALA A 143 11.09 -18.67 2.10
CA ALA A 143 11.57 -17.54 1.31
C ALA A 143 12.69 -16.69 1.95
N SER A 144 13.28 -17.07 3.09
CA SER A 144 14.31 -16.23 3.73
C SER A 144 15.50 -15.93 2.81
N ASP A 145 15.81 -16.85 1.90
CA ASP A 145 16.94 -16.71 0.97
C ASP A 145 16.58 -15.88 -0.29
N LEU A 146 15.29 -15.78 -0.65
CA LEU A 146 14.81 -15.00 -1.81
C LEU A 146 14.88 -13.48 -1.56
N VAL A 147 14.78 -13.05 -0.30
CA VAL A 147 14.84 -11.66 0.15
C VAL A 147 16.15 -10.97 -0.24
N HIS A 148 17.23 -11.74 -0.33
CA HIS A 148 18.57 -11.23 -0.64
C HIS A 148 18.84 -11.10 -2.14
N VAL A 149 17.92 -11.55 -3.00
CA VAL A 149 18.08 -11.59 -4.46
C VAL A 149 17.04 -10.69 -5.13
N ILE A 150 16.99 -9.42 -4.74
CA ILE A 150 16.42 -8.42 -5.63
C ILE A 150 17.44 -8.15 -6.73
N ASP A 151 17.06 -8.52 -7.95
CA ASP A 151 17.75 -8.16 -9.17
C ASP A 151 17.06 -6.92 -9.77
N PRO A 152 17.70 -5.74 -9.76
CA PRO A 152 17.12 -4.53 -10.32
C PRO A 152 16.96 -4.58 -11.84
N SER A 153 17.58 -5.57 -12.51
CA SER A 153 17.44 -5.79 -13.96
C SER A 153 16.25 -6.70 -14.32
N GLU A 154 15.56 -7.26 -13.32
CA GLU A 154 14.38 -8.08 -13.55
C GLU A 154 13.27 -7.27 -14.22
N THR A 155 12.76 -7.76 -15.34
CA THR A 155 11.69 -7.10 -16.12
C THR A 155 10.35 -7.81 -15.97
N ASN A 156 10.34 -9.06 -15.50
CA ASN A 156 9.12 -9.83 -15.31
C ASN A 156 8.34 -9.32 -14.10
N VAL A 157 7.29 -8.55 -14.38
CA VAL A 157 6.40 -7.96 -13.36
C VAL A 157 5.77 -9.02 -12.45
N ALA A 158 5.44 -10.21 -12.95
CA ALA A 158 4.83 -11.26 -12.12
C ALA A 158 5.82 -11.78 -11.06
N LEU A 159 7.09 -11.93 -11.43
CA LEU A 159 8.13 -12.35 -10.49
C LEU A 159 8.45 -11.25 -9.48
N ARG A 160 8.55 -9.99 -9.95
CA ARG A 160 8.74 -8.81 -9.08
C ARG A 160 7.61 -8.68 -8.07
N LEU A 161 6.37 -8.82 -8.53
CA LEU A 161 5.17 -8.83 -7.69
C LEU A 161 5.26 -9.93 -6.64
N HIS A 162 5.54 -11.16 -7.04
CA HIS A 162 5.63 -12.28 -6.10
C HIS A 162 6.70 -12.03 -5.01
N ARG A 163 7.88 -11.54 -5.39
CA ARG A 163 8.94 -11.16 -4.44
C ARG A 163 8.49 -10.03 -3.50
N ALA A 164 7.85 -9.00 -4.03
CA ALA A 164 7.35 -7.88 -3.24
C ALA A 164 6.29 -8.34 -2.21
N GLU A 165 5.41 -9.26 -2.60
CA GLU A 165 4.42 -9.87 -1.70
C GLU A 165 5.09 -10.63 -0.55
N LEU A 166 6.12 -11.43 -0.84
CA LEU A 166 6.88 -12.16 0.18
C LEU A 166 7.59 -11.22 1.17
N LEU A 167 8.19 -10.13 0.68
CA LEU A 167 8.89 -9.14 1.50
C LEU A 167 7.93 -8.43 2.48
N VAL A 168 6.75 -8.03 2.01
CA VAL A 168 5.73 -7.41 2.85
C VAL A 168 5.20 -8.39 3.91
N LEU A 169 5.04 -9.67 3.55
CA LEU A 169 4.61 -10.71 4.48
C LEU A 169 5.65 -10.99 5.57
N LEU A 170 6.94 -11.06 5.21
CA LEU A 170 8.03 -11.23 6.17
C LEU A 170 8.10 -10.09 7.18
N GLU A 171 7.97 -8.84 6.70
CA GLU A 171 7.93 -7.68 7.58
C GLU A 171 6.72 -7.74 8.54
N SER A 172 5.58 -8.21 8.04
CA SER A 172 4.35 -8.38 8.82
C SER A 172 4.44 -9.48 9.87
N ASP A 173 5.10 -10.61 9.57
CA ASP A 173 5.27 -11.72 10.52
C ASP A 173 6.23 -11.34 11.67
N GLY A 174 7.26 -10.54 11.39
CA GLY A 174 8.16 -9.98 12.41
C GLY A 174 7.50 -8.95 13.34
N HIS A 175 6.36 -8.38 12.96
CA HIS A 175 5.65 -7.32 13.69
C HIS A 175 4.15 -7.63 13.82
N MET A 176 3.79 -8.54 14.72
CA MET A 176 2.40 -8.70 15.20
C MET A 176 1.99 -7.51 16.08
N VAL A 177 1.79 -6.33 15.50
CA VAL A 177 1.20 -5.17 16.18
C VAL A 177 0.00 -4.65 15.38
N ASP A 178 -1.16 -4.70 16.05
CA ASP A 178 -2.49 -4.29 15.57
C ASP A 178 -2.54 -2.77 15.39
N ASN A 179 -1.92 -2.25 14.32
CA ASN A 179 -2.00 -0.83 13.99
C ASN A 179 -3.25 -0.60 13.12
N ARG A 180 -4.41 -0.69 13.76
CA ARG A 180 -5.69 -0.20 13.22
C ARG A 180 -5.68 1.32 13.23
N ALA A 181 -4.77 1.93 12.48
CA ALA A 181 -5.01 3.27 12.01
C ALA A 181 -6.23 3.15 11.09
N THR A 182 -7.39 3.58 11.58
CA THR A 182 -8.58 3.80 10.77
C THR A 182 -8.16 4.58 9.54
N ASP A 183 -8.09 3.89 8.40
CA ASP A 183 -7.69 4.44 7.12
C ASP A 183 -8.57 5.67 6.83
N GLU A 184 -7.98 6.86 6.85
CA GLU A 184 -8.69 8.12 6.60
C GLU A 184 -9.36 8.10 5.22
N ARG A 185 -8.74 7.43 4.23
CA ARG A 185 -9.30 7.24 2.90
C ARG A 185 -10.54 6.37 2.94
N TRP A 186 -10.55 5.33 3.79
CA TRP A 186 -11.75 4.53 4.02
C TRP A 186 -12.91 5.38 4.60
N CYS A 187 -12.65 6.20 5.61
CA CYS A 187 -13.65 7.09 6.20
C CYS A 187 -14.24 8.04 5.14
N GLN A 188 -13.39 8.58 4.26
CA GLN A 188 -13.80 9.45 3.15
C GLN A 188 -14.69 8.70 2.15
N LEU A 189 -14.28 7.51 1.70
CA LEU A 189 -15.06 6.70 0.75
C LEU A 189 -16.44 6.34 1.32
N ALA A 190 -16.47 5.86 2.57
CA ALA A 190 -17.72 5.48 3.23
C ALA A 190 -18.70 6.66 3.37
N LYS A 191 -18.17 7.87 3.68
CA LYS A 191 -18.97 9.09 3.75
C LYS A 191 -19.57 9.44 2.38
N GLN A 192 -18.76 9.42 1.32
CA GLN A 192 -19.23 9.80 -0.01
C GLN A 192 -20.25 8.81 -0.59
N GLU A 193 -20.05 7.51 -0.38
CA GLU A 193 -21.01 6.49 -0.81
C GLU A 193 -22.35 6.66 -0.09
N ALA A 194 -22.34 6.94 1.22
CA ALA A 194 -23.55 7.21 1.99
C ALA A 194 -24.28 8.47 1.51
N GLU A 195 -23.54 9.54 1.18
CA GLU A 195 -24.09 10.78 0.62
C GLU A 195 -24.74 10.56 -0.75
N GLU A 196 -24.11 9.80 -1.64
CA GLU A 196 -24.65 9.50 -2.96
C GLU A 196 -25.87 8.56 -2.89
N VAL A 197 -25.84 7.54 -2.02
CA VAL A 197 -27.02 6.69 -1.76
C VAL A 197 -28.18 7.52 -1.22
N SER A 198 -27.90 8.46 -0.31
CA SER A 198 -28.91 9.38 0.22
C SER A 198 -29.45 10.30 -0.88
N ARG A 199 -28.59 10.85 -1.74
CA ARG A 199 -28.99 11.67 -2.89
C ARG A 199 -29.85 10.90 -3.88
N ARG A 200 -29.52 9.65 -4.20
CA ARG A 200 -30.33 8.80 -5.09
C ARG A 200 -31.68 8.44 -4.49
N ARG A 201 -31.74 8.20 -3.18
CA ARG A 201 -32.97 7.81 -2.49
C ARG A 201 -33.91 8.99 -2.20
N PHE A 202 -33.35 10.16 -1.90
CA PHE A 202 -34.13 11.29 -1.38
C PHE A 202 -34.00 12.58 -2.22
N GLY A 203 -33.05 12.66 -3.15
CA GLY A 203 -32.81 13.83 -4.01
C GLY A 203 -33.84 14.04 -5.13
N GLY A 204 -34.82 13.15 -5.28
CA GLY A 204 -35.98 13.32 -6.16
C GLY A 204 -37.14 14.08 -5.53
N LEU A 205 -37.09 14.40 -4.23
CA LEU A 205 -38.12 15.18 -3.54
C LEU A 205 -37.76 16.67 -3.61
N GLN A 206 -37.83 17.26 -4.81
CA GLN A 206 -38.09 18.69 -4.90
C GLN A 206 -39.53 18.88 -4.45
N HIS A 207 -39.72 19.27 -3.20
CA HIS A 207 -40.99 19.84 -2.74
C HIS A 207 -41.20 21.14 -3.51
N GLU A 208 -41.96 21.07 -4.61
CA GLU A 208 -42.72 22.24 -5.04
C GLU A 208 -43.73 22.52 -3.93
N VAL A 209 -43.39 23.49 -3.09
CA VAL A 209 -44.34 24.06 -2.13
C VAL A 209 -45.17 25.07 -2.93
N PRO A 210 -46.51 24.95 -2.92
CA PRO A 210 -47.41 25.86 -3.63
C PRO A 210 -47.39 27.28 -3.08
#